data_AF-A0A1F7BMW6-F1
#
_entry.id   AF-A0A1F7BMW6-F1
#
_cell.length_a   1.000
_cell.length_b   1.000
_cell.length_c   1.000
_cell.angle_alpha   90.00
_cell.angle_beta   90.00
_cell.angle_gamma   90.00
#
_symmetry.space_group_name_H-M   'P 1'
#
loop_
_entity.id
_entity.type
_entity.pdbx_description
1 polymer ?
#
loop_
_entity_poly.entity_id
_entity_poly.type
_entity_poly.pdbx_seq_one_letter_code
_entity_poly.pdbx_strand_id
1 'polypeptide(L)'
;MTEKENNLPDHELVYVDPEQKTIVGPIEWGRNGKLKSFPIPKKETGEETRVRRRKFFPICTVKAAKRIWKISGTIAPRPPMPFDDAMAKALQEPYWD
;
A
#
# COMPACT_ATOMS: atom_id res chain seq x y z
N MET A 1 -1.33 8.24 17.75
CA MET A 1 -1.36 6.78 17.51
C MET A 1 -2.83 6.41 17.33
N THR A 2 -3.25 6.15 16.10
CA THR A 2 -4.66 5.93 15.74
C THR A 2 -4.94 4.44 15.70
N GLU A 3 -5.66 3.95 16.69
CA GLU A 3 -5.99 2.52 16.96
C GLU A 3 -6.93 1.87 15.92
N LYS A 4 -7.08 2.45 14.72
CA LYS A 4 -7.95 1.91 13.67
C LYS A 4 -7.24 0.99 12.66
N GLU A 5 -5.93 0.79 12.77
CA GLU A 5 -5.13 0.10 11.73
C GLU A 5 -5.17 -1.44 11.79
N ASN A 6 -5.68 -2.07 12.85
CA ASN A 6 -5.29 -3.45 13.13
C ASN A 6 -6.26 -4.57 12.74
N ASN A 7 -7.35 -4.32 12.01
CA ASN A 7 -8.21 -5.43 11.59
C ASN A 7 -8.93 -5.24 10.24
N LEU A 8 -8.22 -4.72 9.23
CA LEU A 8 -8.71 -4.76 7.85
C LEU A 8 -8.22 -6.04 7.16
N PRO A 9 -9.10 -6.81 6.49
CA PRO A 9 -8.70 -7.99 5.73
C PRO A 9 -7.69 -7.63 4.63
N ASP A 10 -6.75 -8.53 4.38
CA ASP A 10 -5.60 -8.29 3.50
C ASP A 10 -5.97 -7.96 2.04
N HIS A 11 -7.18 -8.34 1.62
CA HIS A 11 -7.71 -8.12 0.27
C HIS A 11 -8.47 -6.80 0.12
N GLU A 12 -8.71 -6.06 1.21
CA GLU A 12 -9.47 -4.82 1.16
C GLU A 12 -8.66 -3.68 0.55
N LEU A 13 -9.32 -2.85 -0.26
CA LEU A 13 -8.70 -1.71 -0.92
C LEU A 13 -8.70 -0.48 -0.01
N VAL A 14 -7.52 0.11 0.17
CA VAL A 14 -7.26 1.22 1.08
C VAL A 14 -6.46 2.33 0.40
N TYR A 15 -6.62 3.55 0.91
CA TYR A 15 -5.73 4.67 0.65
C TYR A 15 -4.49 4.56 1.53
N VAL A 16 -3.31 4.70 0.93
CA VAL A 16 -2.03 4.57 1.62
C VAL A 16 -1.24 5.87 1.54
N ASP A 17 -0.66 6.30 2.66
CA ASP A 17 0.35 7.37 2.66
C ASP A 17 1.76 6.74 2.58
N PRO A 18 2.44 6.84 1.43
CA PRO A 18 3.78 6.28 1.27
C PRO A 18 4.85 7.06 2.03
N GLU A 19 4.63 8.35 2.32
CA GLU A 19 5.58 9.18 3.05
C GLU A 19 5.52 8.89 4.56
N GLN A 20 4.30 8.73 5.09
CA GLN A 20 4.09 8.41 6.50
C GLN A 20 4.14 6.90 6.80
N LYS A 21 4.09 6.06 5.75
CA LYS A 21 3.99 4.59 5.86
C LYS A 21 2.80 4.18 6.73
N THR A 22 1.64 4.77 6.48
CA THR A 22 0.40 4.50 7.23
C THR A 22 -0.76 4.24 6.28
N ILE A 23 -1.76 3.51 6.77
CA ILE A 23 -3.02 3.33 6.05
C ILE A 23 -3.92 4.51 6.41
N VAL A 24 -4.33 5.28 5.41
CA VAL A 24 -5.20 6.45 5.61
C VAL A 24 -6.63 6.01 5.91
N GLY A 25 -7.14 5.00 5.19
CA GLY A 25 -8.48 4.43 5.40
C GLY A 25 -8.99 3.62 4.21
N PRO A 26 -10.16 2.95 4.37
CA PRO A 26 -10.80 2.18 3.31
C PRO A 26 -11.32 3.07 2.19
N ILE A 27 -11.53 2.47 1.02
CA ILE A 27 -12.09 3.17 -0.12
C ILE A 27 -13.58 3.43 0.05
N GLU A 28 -13.97 4.69 -0.18
CA GLU A 28 -15.36 5.08 -0.33
C GLU A 28 -15.69 5.26 -1.81
N TRP A 29 -16.63 4.46 -2.30
CA TRP A 29 -17.20 4.63 -3.65
C TRP A 29 -18.29 5.69 -3.60
N GLY A 30 -18.20 6.70 -4.48
CA GLY A 30 -19.29 7.65 -4.67
C GLY A 30 -20.47 7.00 -5.37
N ARG A 31 -21.66 7.58 -5.20
CA ARG A 31 -22.91 7.13 -5.88
C ARG A 31 -22.80 7.07 -7.40
N ASN A 32 -21.83 7.79 -7.98
CA ASN A 32 -21.59 7.89 -9.41
C ASN A 32 -20.62 6.79 -9.93
N GLY A 33 -20.31 5.78 -9.12
CA GLY A 33 -19.33 4.74 -9.45
C GLY A 33 -17.88 5.23 -9.49
N LYS A 34 -17.63 6.49 -9.16
CA LYS A 34 -16.29 7.08 -9.10
C LYS A 34 -15.76 7.01 -7.66
N LEU A 35 -14.48 6.71 -7.54
CA LEU A 35 -13.76 6.75 -6.27
C LEU A 35 -13.76 8.16 -5.67
N LYS A 36 -14.05 8.25 -4.37
CA LYS A 36 -13.95 9.50 -3.63
C LYS A 36 -12.47 9.85 -3.50
N SER A 37 -12.02 10.89 -4.19
CA SER A 37 -10.61 11.28 -4.11
C SER A 37 -10.29 11.83 -2.71
N PHE A 38 -9.30 11.24 -2.03
CA PHE A 38 -8.67 11.83 -0.85
C PHE A 38 -7.48 12.70 -1.31
N PRO A 39 -7.63 14.03 -1.36
CA PRO A 39 -6.53 14.92 -1.72
C PRO A 39 -5.49 14.93 -0.59
N ILE A 40 -4.21 14.76 -0.95
CA ILE A 40 -3.10 14.91 0.00
C ILE A 40 -3.07 16.38 0.45
N PRO A 41 -3.13 16.67 1.77
CA PRO A 41 -3.00 18.05 2.25
C PRO A 41 -1.65 18.60 1.81
N LYS A 42 -1.65 19.71 1.08
CA LYS A 42 -0.43 20.39 0.69
C LYS A 42 0.26 20.89 1.96
N LYS A 43 1.39 20.28 2.34
CA LYS A 43 2.29 20.91 3.32
C LYS A 43 2.79 22.20 2.68
N GLU A 44 2.46 23.33 3.28
CA GLU A 44 2.96 24.65 2.90
C GLU A 44 4.44 24.75 3.27
N THR A 45 5.30 24.13 2.46
CA THR A 45 6.74 24.42 2.50
C THR A 45 6.96 25.52 1.46
N GLY A 46 7.28 26.72 1.94
CA GLY A 46 7.30 27.98 1.20
C GLY A 46 8.39 28.11 0.14
N GLU A 47 8.41 27.21 -0.84
CA GLU A 47 9.23 27.34 -2.04
C GLU A 47 8.35 27.21 -3.29
N GLU A 48 8.35 28.29 -4.06
CA GLU A 48 7.67 28.48 -5.34
C GLU A 48 7.75 27.22 -6.20
N THR A 49 6.63 26.52 -6.39
CA THR A 49 6.65 25.23 -7.06
C THR A 49 5.80 25.22 -8.31
N ARG A 50 6.48 24.98 -9.45
CA ARG A 50 5.95 24.36 -10.68
C ARG A 50 4.68 23.57 -10.38
N VAL A 51 3.62 23.78 -11.17
CA VAL A 51 2.30 23.13 -11.07
C VAL A 51 2.46 21.64 -10.72
N ARG A 52 2.46 21.34 -9.41
CA ARG A 52 2.59 19.98 -8.91
C ARG A 52 1.28 19.29 -9.26
N ARG A 53 1.34 18.31 -10.16
CA ARG A 53 0.20 17.42 -10.45
C ARG A 53 -0.39 17.00 -9.10
N ARG A 54 -1.72 17.08 -8.96
CA ARG A 54 -2.43 16.71 -7.73
C ARG A 54 -1.96 15.32 -7.32
N LYS A 55 -1.20 15.23 -6.23
CA LYS A 55 -0.79 13.96 -5.67
C LYS A 55 -2.03 13.39 -4.98
N PHE A 56 -2.50 12.25 -5.47
CA PHE A 56 -3.50 11.44 -4.78
C PHE A 56 -2.77 10.37 -3.98
N PHE A 57 -3.35 9.96 -2.86
CA PHE A 57 -2.86 8.78 -2.16
C PHE A 57 -2.98 7.56 -3.09
N PRO A 58 -1.93 6.74 -3.23
CA PRO A 58 -2.03 5.48 -3.95
C PRO A 58 -3.13 4.61 -3.34
N ILE A 59 -3.79 3.86 -4.23
CA ILE A 59 -4.82 2.88 -3.90
C ILE A 59 -4.22 1.50 -4.09
N CYS A 60 -4.35 0.65 -3.08
CA CYS A 60 -3.93 -0.74 -3.18
C CYS A 60 -4.62 -1.60 -2.12
N THR A 61 -4.41 -2.91 -2.18
CA THR A 61 -4.85 -3.82 -1.12
C THR A 61 -3.98 -3.65 0.12
N VAL A 62 -4.53 -3.95 1.31
CA VAL A 62 -3.78 -3.95 2.57
C VAL A 62 -2.52 -4.82 2.48
N LYS A 63 -2.60 -5.97 1.83
CA LYS A 63 -1.44 -6.84 1.59
C LYS A 63 -0.34 -6.17 0.77
N ALA A 64 -0.71 -5.55 -0.35
CA ALA A 64 0.23 -4.83 -1.19
C ALA A 64 0.80 -3.62 -0.44
N ALA A 65 -0.02 -2.95 0.37
CA ALA A 65 0.39 -1.82 1.19
C ALA A 65 1.51 -2.21 2.18
N LYS A 66 1.27 -3.29 2.93
CA LYS A 66 2.24 -3.90 3.85
C LYS A 66 3.51 -4.35 3.11
N ARG A 67 3.39 -4.92 1.90
CA ARG A 67 4.51 -5.42 1.09
C ARG A 67 5.41 -4.32 0.55
N ILE A 68 4.82 -3.33 -0.11
CA ILE A 68 5.55 -2.29 -0.85
C ILE A 68 6.13 -1.26 0.12
N TRP A 69 5.31 -0.76 1.06
CA TRP A 69 5.69 0.35 1.94
C TRP A 69 6.08 -0.07 3.36
N LYS A 70 6.04 -1.37 3.67
CA LYS A 70 6.48 -1.93 4.97
C LYS A 70 5.78 -1.30 6.17
N ILE A 71 4.50 -0.97 6.01
CA ILE A 71 3.66 -0.23 6.98
C ILE A 71 3.57 -0.93 8.34
N SER A 72 3.47 -2.26 8.35
CA SER A 72 3.25 -3.06 9.58
C SER A 72 4.54 -3.57 10.24
N GLY A 73 5.70 -3.04 9.85
CA GLY A 73 6.98 -3.57 10.31
C GLY A 73 7.47 -4.73 9.45
N THR A 74 8.65 -4.51 8.88
CA THR A 74 9.61 -5.48 8.35
C THR A 74 9.05 -6.85 7.96
N ILE A 75 8.57 -6.97 6.72
CA ILE A 75 8.59 -8.29 6.06
C ILE A 75 10.05 -8.73 6.06
N ALA A 76 10.33 -9.83 6.76
CA ALA A 76 11.65 -10.42 6.78
C ALA A 76 12.05 -10.69 5.31
N PRO A 77 13.26 -10.27 4.89
CA PRO A 77 13.74 -10.64 3.57
C PRO A 77 13.72 -12.16 3.47
N ARG A 78 13.25 -12.67 2.32
CA ARG A 78 13.22 -14.13 2.09
C ARG A 78 14.64 -14.67 2.26
N PRO A 79 14.83 -15.77 2.99
CA PRO A 79 16.14 -16.40 3.07
C PRO A 79 16.59 -16.80 1.66
N PRO A 80 17.88 -16.63 1.33
CA PRO A 80 18.41 -17.10 0.06
C PRO A 80 18.23 -18.63 -0.03
N MET A 81 17.74 -19.10 -1.17
CA MET A 81 17.48 -20.51 -1.44
C MET A 81 18.23 -20.90 -2.73
N PRO A 82 18.81 -22.12 -2.80
CA PRO A 82 19.41 -22.63 -4.03
C PRO A 82 18.40 -22.67 -5.19
N PHE A 83 18.92 -22.59 -6.42
CA PHE A 83 18.08 -22.57 -7.62
C PHE A 83 17.20 -23.82 -7.76
N ASP A 84 17.76 -25.00 -7.51
CA ASP A 84 17.03 -26.27 -7.64
C ASP A 84 15.83 -26.35 -6.68
N ASP A 85 16.03 -25.92 -5.43
CA ASP A 85 14.97 -25.87 -4.42
C ASP A 85 13.87 -24.86 -4.78
N ALA A 86 14.26 -23.69 -5.31
CA ALA A 86 13.31 -22.69 -5.78
C ALA A 86 12.49 -23.20 -6.98
N MET A 87 13.11 -23.95 -7.89
CA MET A 87 12.46 -24.55 -9.04
C MET A 87 11.46 -25.64 -8.62
N ALA A 88 11.84 -26.51 -7.69
CA ALA A 88 10.96 -27.54 -7.16
C ALA A 88 9.72 -26.92 -6.49
N LYS A 89 9.89 -25.84 -5.74
CA LYS A 89 8.80 -25.14 -5.07
C LYS A 89 7.86 -24.42 -6.05
N ALA A 90 8.40 -23.80 -7.10
CA ALA A 90 7.61 -23.14 -8.13
C ALA A 90 6.72 -24.11 -8.93
N LEU A 91 7.16 -25.37 -9.08
CA LEU A 91 6.36 -26.41 -9.72
C LEU A 91 5.21 -26.91 -8.83
N GLN A 92 5.39 -26.90 -7.50
CA GLN A 92 4.36 -27.32 -6.55
C GLN A 92 3.32 -26.23 -6.30
N GLU A 93 3.75 -24.97 -6.18
CA GLU A 93 2.90 -23.82 -5.89
C GLU A 93 3.03 -22.78 -7.02
N PRO A 94 2.29 -22.95 -8.14
CA PRO A 94 2.41 -22.07 -9.31
C PRO A 94 2.01 -20.62 -9.02
N TYR A 95 1.16 -20.40 -8.02
CA TYR A 95 0.82 -19.08 -7.48
C TYR A 95 1.25 -19.03 -6.03
N TRP A 96 2.47 -18.56 -5.79
CA TRP A 96 3.02 -18.42 -4.46
C TRP A 96 2.88 -16.96 -3.99
N ASP A 97 2.40 -16.80 -2.76
CA ASP A 97 2.13 -15.50 -2.12
C ASP A 97 3.41 -14.79 -1.60
#